data_AF-A0A353H743-F1
#
_entry.id   AF-A0A353H743-F1
#
_cell.length_a   1.000
_cell.length_b   1.000
_cell.length_c   1.000
_cell.angle_alpha   90.00
_cell.angle_beta   90.00
_cell.angle_gamma   90.00
#
_symmetry.space_group_name_H-M   'P 1'
#
loop_
_entity.id
_entity.type
_entity.pdbx_description
1 polymer ?
#
loop_
_entity_poly.entity_id
_entity_poly.type
_entity_poly.pdbx_seq_one_letter_code
_entity_poly.pdbx_strand_id
1 'polypeptide(L)'
;KKWGTKPFLLYPLLFLFWVNSHGVFIFGLALLALITLGEIMNKFFSPRSSLPNQGLRHLIIGLFLSLAATFITPYGYKLHLYLFNDIVLGKMSPGMKTTLAYATIFKFPLSHLVDFWVIMLLFFLVLFLFLVLKVHELNFAILLPTIFLAFYFVRYNRAAFYWPAFWSMSLIYSRNKVRPFWYNIPRLKTVFSTGIILLFLFLSARAIYDSGLRPFKFEWLGFGTSYFNPVQESAFPKNNRPGRLLYNSYNTGGYLIYDLYPVYKVFIDPRYFPYKEWFAGYLDFQNGRKPLSEFSRKYPFDVAILDYFSSQTPIAKFLFSKKWDPVFYGPSAIVFVKKDINFRHDIKTLDKHRFDNLRNLEQAYTVFITAQNLNDLDTSGYILQFIRKEFSYFAGYKNVVRVCTLYQEGMTAFAKKNYEKALAKLNKTEAKGNTIRANWALKQLWNWKAKQFVEKGKYKEALPLVEKIIKVYPSSVESLYNAGILAYLIEDLEKGKKRKAVLRQSKFSEKILNKDTLNWNDYLERFLKLAPNHEKAQIANQVLEGKGLPKKVPLIF
;
A
#
# COMPACT_ATOMS: atom_id res chain seq x y z
N LYS A 1 -1.21 -13.12 -51.46
CA LYS A 1 -2.07 -11.92 -51.51
C LYS A 1 -1.33 -10.75 -50.85
N LYS A 2 -0.85 -9.78 -51.64
CA LYS A 2 -0.26 -8.53 -51.13
C LYS A 2 -1.38 -7.76 -50.43
N TRP A 3 -1.36 -7.70 -49.10
CA TRP A 3 -2.05 -6.59 -48.45
C TRP A 3 -1.40 -5.32 -49.01
N GLY A 4 -2.12 -4.60 -49.87
CA GLY A 4 -1.65 -3.33 -50.41
C GLY A 4 -1.34 -2.38 -49.25
N THR A 5 -0.55 -1.35 -49.46
CA THR A 5 -0.15 -0.41 -48.40
C THR A 5 -1.28 0.56 -47.99
N LYS A 6 -2.48 0.34 -48.50
CA LYS A 6 -3.70 1.13 -48.24
C LYS A 6 -4.21 1.09 -46.79
N PRO A 7 -4.02 0.03 -45.98
CA PRO A 7 -4.46 0.02 -44.58
C PRO A 7 -3.88 1.14 -43.71
N PHE A 8 -2.71 1.70 -44.04
CA PHE A 8 -2.18 2.88 -43.34
C PHE A 8 -3.12 4.10 -43.43
N LEU A 9 -3.93 4.18 -44.49
CA LEU A 9 -4.93 5.24 -44.68
C LEU A 9 -6.16 5.06 -43.81
N LEU A 10 -6.30 3.93 -43.08
CA LEU A 10 -7.36 3.71 -42.09
C LEU A 10 -6.98 4.20 -40.69
N TYR A 11 -5.70 4.48 -40.42
CA TYR A 11 -5.25 4.99 -39.12
C TYR A 11 -5.96 6.28 -38.67
N PRO A 12 -6.27 7.25 -39.56
CA PRO A 12 -6.99 8.46 -39.15
C PRO A 12 -8.35 8.17 -38.50
N LEU A 13 -9.09 7.16 -38.99
CA LEU A 13 -10.36 6.74 -38.40
C LEU A 13 -10.17 6.15 -37.00
N LEU A 14 -9.11 5.35 -36.81
CA LEU A 14 -8.74 4.83 -35.50
C LEU A 14 -8.41 5.97 -34.53
N PHE A 15 -7.61 6.95 -34.94
CA PHE A 15 -7.24 8.09 -34.09
C PHE A 15 -8.41 9.03 -33.81
N LEU A 16 -9.33 9.22 -34.76
CA LEU A 16 -10.56 9.98 -34.56
C LEU A 16 -11.42 9.36 -33.45
N PHE A 17 -11.62 8.05 -33.50
CA PHE A 17 -12.36 7.33 -32.45
C PHE A 17 -11.59 7.34 -31.12
N TRP A 18 -10.28 7.10 -31.18
CA TRP A 18 -9.44 6.98 -29.99
C TRP A 18 -9.34 8.30 -29.22
N VAL A 19 -9.12 9.43 -29.88
CA VAL A 19 -8.97 10.73 -29.19
C VAL A 19 -10.22 11.11 -28.40
N ASN A 20 -11.40 10.76 -28.91
CA ASN A 20 -12.68 11.02 -28.26
C ASN A 20 -13.05 9.98 -27.19
N SER A 21 -12.33 8.86 -27.15
CA SER A 21 -12.60 7.75 -26.21
C SER A 21 -11.61 7.70 -25.05
N HIS A 22 -10.32 7.97 -25.28
CA HIS A 22 -9.28 7.77 -24.27
C HIS A 22 -7.99 8.57 -24.52
N GLY A 23 -7.46 9.24 -23.48
CA GLY A 23 -6.28 10.12 -23.56
C GLY A 23 -4.93 9.45 -23.87
N VAL A 24 -4.88 8.14 -24.04
CA VAL A 24 -3.64 7.38 -24.39
C VAL A 24 -3.32 7.46 -25.89
N PHE A 25 -4.21 8.02 -26.71
CA PHE A 25 -3.99 8.22 -28.15
C PHE A 25 -2.64 8.89 -28.46
N ILE A 26 -2.14 9.75 -27.58
CA ILE A 26 -0.84 10.45 -27.71
C ILE A 26 0.31 9.44 -27.85
N PHE A 27 0.27 8.34 -27.09
CA PHE A 27 1.28 7.29 -27.17
C PHE A 27 1.18 6.50 -28.48
N GLY A 28 -0.05 6.30 -28.98
CA GLY A 28 -0.28 5.74 -30.31
C GLY A 28 0.32 6.63 -31.41
N LEU A 29 0.13 7.95 -31.32
CA LEU A 29 0.71 8.91 -32.27
C LEU A 29 2.25 8.89 -32.21
N ALA A 30 2.83 8.88 -31.00
CA ALA A 30 4.28 8.78 -30.82
C ALA A 30 4.83 7.48 -31.43
N LEU A 31 4.16 6.35 -31.20
CA LEU A 31 4.53 5.07 -31.79
C LEU A 31 4.48 5.10 -33.32
N LEU A 32 3.40 5.65 -33.90
CA LEU A 32 3.26 5.78 -35.35
C LEU A 32 4.34 6.69 -35.95
N ALA A 33 4.68 7.79 -35.27
CA ALA A 33 5.75 8.68 -35.67
C ALA A 33 7.12 7.98 -35.65
N LEU A 34 7.41 7.19 -34.60
CA LEU A 34 8.67 6.43 -34.49
C LEU A 34 8.77 5.32 -35.55
N ILE A 35 7.67 4.62 -35.86
CA ILE A 35 7.63 3.66 -36.97
C ILE A 35 7.90 4.37 -38.30
N THR A 36 7.26 5.52 -38.54
CA THR A 36 7.43 6.30 -39.77
C THR A 36 8.87 6.79 -39.92
N LEU A 37 9.45 7.35 -38.85
CA LEU A 37 10.85 7.77 -38.82
C LEU A 37 11.79 6.59 -39.06
N GLY A 38 11.51 5.45 -38.43
CA GLY A 38 12.28 4.23 -38.63
C GLY A 38 12.21 3.70 -40.05
N GLU A 39 11.06 3.78 -40.73
CA GLU A 39 10.95 3.41 -42.15
C GLU A 39 11.68 4.37 -43.08
N ILE A 40 11.70 5.68 -42.75
CA ILE A 40 12.53 6.66 -43.45
C ILE A 40 14.01 6.29 -43.28
N MET A 41 14.46 5.97 -42.06
CA MET A 41 15.84 5.54 -41.81
C MET A 41 16.18 4.23 -42.53
N ASN A 42 15.26 3.25 -42.56
CA ASN A 42 15.43 2.01 -43.30
C ASN A 42 15.74 2.28 -44.78
N LYS A 43 15.12 3.30 -45.39
CA LYS A 43 15.37 3.65 -46.80
C LYS A 43 16.84 3.98 -47.09
N PHE A 44 17.54 4.59 -46.13
CA PHE A 44 18.94 5.01 -46.28
C PHE A 44 19.92 3.97 -45.73
N PHE A 45 19.62 3.37 -44.57
CA PHE A 45 20.57 2.54 -43.82
C PHE A 45 20.29 1.04 -43.89
N SER A 46 19.08 0.62 -44.28
CA SER A 46 18.73 -0.81 -44.41
C SER A 46 17.68 -1.04 -45.50
N PRO A 47 18.02 -0.80 -46.78
CA PRO A 47 17.04 -0.74 -47.87
C PRO A 47 16.23 -2.04 -48.06
N ARG A 48 16.81 -3.22 -47.74
CA ARG A 48 16.11 -4.51 -47.82
C ARG A 48 14.97 -4.65 -46.79
N SER A 49 15.09 -3.94 -45.68
CA SER A 49 14.08 -3.90 -44.62
C SER A 49 13.00 -2.85 -44.87
N SER A 50 13.28 -1.82 -45.68
CA SER A 50 12.38 -0.69 -45.97
C SER A 50 11.10 -1.10 -46.71
N LEU A 51 10.02 -0.37 -46.45
CA LEU A 51 8.80 -0.43 -47.25
C LEU A 51 9.03 0.09 -48.69
N PRO A 52 8.25 -0.40 -49.68
CA PRO A 52 8.20 0.24 -50.99
C PRO A 52 7.82 1.73 -50.89
N ASN A 53 8.29 2.57 -51.82
CA ASN A 53 8.02 4.01 -51.82
C ASN A 53 6.52 4.35 -51.65
N GLN A 54 5.63 3.61 -52.30
CA GLN A 54 4.18 3.78 -52.14
C GLN A 54 3.72 3.51 -50.71
N GLY A 55 4.30 2.51 -50.04
CA GLY A 55 4.01 2.19 -48.65
C GLY A 55 4.50 3.24 -47.68
N LEU A 56 5.73 3.72 -47.86
CA LEU A 56 6.25 4.84 -47.08
C LEU A 56 5.39 6.10 -47.26
N ARG A 57 4.96 6.40 -48.49
CA ARG A 57 4.06 7.52 -48.78
C ARG A 57 2.72 7.37 -48.05
N HIS A 58 2.08 6.20 -48.13
CA HIS A 58 0.83 5.96 -47.41
C HIS A 58 0.98 6.01 -45.89
N LEU A 59 2.12 5.56 -45.35
CA LEU A 59 2.42 5.65 -43.93
C LEU A 59 2.57 7.10 -43.46
N ILE A 60 3.32 7.92 -44.20
CA ILE A 60 3.49 9.35 -43.92
C ILE A 60 2.15 10.08 -44.01
N ILE A 61 1.37 9.85 -45.07
CA ILE A 61 0.02 10.43 -45.21
C ILE A 61 -0.86 9.99 -44.04
N GLY A 62 -0.84 8.70 -43.71
CA GLY A 62 -1.58 8.14 -42.58
C GLY A 62 -1.23 8.81 -41.24
N LEU A 63 0.06 9.07 -40.98
CA LEU A 63 0.53 9.79 -39.78
C LEU A 63 -0.04 11.22 -39.71
N PHE A 64 0.08 12.01 -40.79
CA PHE A 64 -0.39 13.39 -40.78
C PHE A 64 -1.92 13.48 -40.69
N LEU A 65 -2.64 12.62 -41.41
CA LEU A 65 -4.10 12.55 -41.30
C LEU A 65 -4.54 12.06 -39.90
N SER A 66 -3.78 11.15 -39.28
CA SER A 66 -4.03 10.71 -37.90
C SER A 66 -3.83 11.85 -36.90
N LEU A 67 -2.75 12.62 -37.05
CA LEU A 67 -2.51 13.81 -36.24
C LEU A 67 -3.67 14.81 -36.41
N ALA A 68 -4.07 15.11 -37.66
CA ALA A 68 -5.20 16.01 -37.92
C ALA A 68 -6.52 15.50 -37.31
N ALA A 69 -6.79 14.19 -37.40
CA ALA A 69 -7.97 13.57 -36.82
C ALA A 69 -8.05 13.77 -35.29
N THR A 70 -6.91 13.85 -34.59
CA THR A 70 -6.91 14.10 -33.14
C THR A 70 -7.38 15.49 -32.74
N PHE A 71 -7.51 16.44 -33.67
CA PHE A 71 -8.10 17.75 -33.39
C PHE A 71 -9.63 17.74 -33.49
N ILE A 72 -10.23 16.67 -34.02
CA ILE A 72 -11.68 16.53 -34.13
C ILE A 72 -12.21 16.00 -32.80
N THR A 73 -12.32 16.91 -31.83
CA THR A 73 -12.90 16.68 -30.50
C THR A 73 -13.76 17.87 -30.09
N PRO A 74 -14.67 17.75 -29.11
CA PRO A 74 -15.38 18.90 -28.55
C PRO A 74 -14.46 20.02 -28.03
N TYR A 75 -13.20 19.70 -27.75
CA TYR A 75 -12.20 20.63 -27.22
C TYR A 75 -11.26 21.20 -28.30
N GLY A 76 -11.26 20.65 -29.52
CA GLY A 76 -10.36 21.07 -30.60
C GLY A 76 -8.88 21.04 -30.20
N TYR A 77 -8.13 22.06 -30.62
CA TYR A 77 -6.70 22.24 -30.31
C TYR A 77 -6.40 22.47 -28.81
N LYS A 78 -7.40 22.88 -28.01
CA LYS A 78 -7.23 23.17 -26.58
C LYS A 78 -6.84 21.92 -25.80
N LEU A 79 -7.31 20.75 -26.24
CA LEU A 79 -6.91 19.46 -25.66
C LEU A 79 -5.39 19.26 -25.77
N HIS A 80 -4.82 19.53 -26.94
CA HIS A 80 -3.39 19.32 -27.18
C HIS A 80 -2.53 20.34 -26.44
N LEU A 81 -2.98 21.60 -26.35
CA LEU A 81 -2.33 22.61 -25.50
C LEU A 81 -2.34 22.20 -24.02
N TYR A 82 -3.46 21.68 -23.52
CA TYR A 82 -3.56 21.18 -22.15
C TYR A 82 -2.56 20.03 -21.92
N LEU A 83 -2.54 19.04 -22.83
CA LEU A 83 -1.65 17.89 -22.73
C LEU A 83 -0.17 18.29 -22.82
N PHE A 84 0.18 19.23 -23.70
CA PHE A 84 1.54 19.76 -23.80
C PHE A 84 1.96 20.44 -22.48
N ASN A 85 1.09 21.26 -21.91
CA ASN A 85 1.38 21.95 -20.63
C ASN A 85 1.51 20.98 -19.45
N ASP A 86 0.66 19.95 -19.36
CA ASP A 86 0.63 19.00 -18.24
C ASP A 86 1.75 17.94 -18.35
N ILE A 87 1.96 17.38 -19.55
CA ILE A 87 2.90 16.27 -19.80
C ILE A 87 4.31 16.77 -20.13
N VAL A 88 4.46 17.73 -21.04
CA VAL A 88 5.78 18.15 -21.57
C VAL A 88 6.41 19.21 -20.70
N LEU A 89 5.66 20.26 -20.33
CA LEU A 89 6.17 21.34 -19.48
C LEU A 89 6.20 20.97 -17.99
N GLY A 90 5.77 19.76 -17.62
CA GLY A 90 5.90 19.26 -16.26
C GLY A 90 5.09 20.03 -15.22
N LYS A 91 4.01 20.74 -15.61
CA LYS A 91 2.98 21.27 -14.68
C LYS A 91 2.11 20.15 -14.11
N MET A 92 2.75 19.03 -13.82
CA MET A 92 2.17 17.76 -13.45
C MET A 92 1.29 17.96 -12.22
N SER A 93 -0.01 17.68 -12.35
CA SER A 93 -0.94 17.79 -11.22
C SER A 93 -0.43 16.97 -10.01
N PRO A 94 -0.55 17.47 -8.76
CA PRO A 94 -0.12 16.75 -7.56
C PRO A 94 -0.71 15.32 -7.44
N GLY A 95 -1.89 15.07 -8.02
CA GLY A 95 -2.54 13.76 -8.06
C GLY A 95 -1.79 12.71 -8.89
N MET A 96 -1.09 13.10 -9.96
CA MET A 96 -0.31 12.14 -10.76
C MET A 96 0.93 11.64 -10.03
N LYS A 97 1.61 12.50 -9.26
CA LYS A 97 2.81 12.12 -8.48
C LYS A 97 2.51 11.07 -7.40
N THR A 98 1.27 11.05 -6.91
CA THR A 98 0.84 10.15 -5.83
C THR A 98 0.14 8.88 -6.34
N THR A 99 -0.18 8.81 -7.63
CA THR A 99 -0.86 7.67 -8.24
C THR A 99 0.12 6.55 -8.58
N LEU A 100 -0.07 5.37 -7.97
CA LEU A 100 0.80 4.18 -8.17
C LEU A 100 0.99 3.78 -9.63
N ALA A 101 -0.03 4.00 -10.47
CA ALA A 101 0.01 3.66 -11.89
C ALA A 101 1.13 4.38 -12.67
N TYR A 102 1.57 5.56 -12.20
CA TYR A 102 2.66 6.34 -12.81
C TYR A 102 4.02 6.14 -12.13
N ALA A 103 4.10 5.27 -11.12
CA ALA A 103 5.37 4.88 -10.53
C ALA A 103 6.17 3.99 -11.49
N THR A 104 7.49 3.93 -11.27
CA THR A 104 8.36 3.00 -11.99
C THR A 104 8.07 1.56 -11.55
N ILE A 105 8.40 0.59 -12.40
CA ILE A 105 8.26 -0.85 -12.07
C ILE A 105 9.10 -1.26 -10.85
N PHE A 106 10.20 -0.54 -10.58
CA PHE A 106 11.08 -0.81 -9.43
C PHE A 106 10.44 -0.50 -8.08
N LYS A 107 9.36 0.29 -8.05
CA LYS A 107 8.57 0.49 -6.83
C LYS A 107 7.83 -0.78 -6.40
N PHE A 108 7.74 -1.78 -7.27
CA PHE A 108 7.07 -3.06 -7.06
C PHE A 108 8.06 -4.24 -7.23
N PRO A 109 9.07 -4.37 -6.33
CA PRO A 109 10.17 -5.32 -6.49
C PRO A 109 9.76 -6.80 -6.46
N LEU A 110 8.54 -7.10 -6.00
CA LEU A 110 7.98 -8.46 -6.00
C LEU A 110 7.12 -8.76 -7.24
N SER A 111 7.01 -7.81 -8.18
CA SER A 111 6.28 -8.02 -9.43
C SER A 111 7.17 -8.69 -10.48
N HIS A 112 6.59 -9.59 -11.28
CA HIS A 112 7.26 -10.23 -12.43
C HIS A 112 7.64 -9.24 -13.54
N LEU A 113 7.22 -7.97 -13.45
CA LEU A 113 7.43 -6.95 -14.46
C LEU A 113 8.91 -6.62 -14.65
N VAL A 114 9.69 -6.59 -13.57
CA VAL A 114 11.14 -6.36 -13.65
C VAL A 114 11.81 -7.50 -14.41
N ASP A 115 11.46 -8.75 -14.07
CA ASP A 115 12.03 -9.92 -14.74
C ASP A 115 11.62 -9.99 -16.21
N PHE A 116 10.36 -9.67 -16.53
CA PHE A 116 9.89 -9.61 -17.91
C PHE A 116 10.66 -8.56 -18.70
N TRP A 117 10.85 -7.38 -18.11
CA TRP A 117 11.60 -6.31 -18.74
C TRP A 117 13.05 -6.73 -19.02
N VAL A 118 13.74 -7.33 -18.04
CA VAL A 118 15.12 -7.80 -18.20
C VAL A 118 15.21 -8.91 -19.24
N ILE A 119 14.35 -9.93 -19.19
CA ILE A 119 14.36 -11.06 -20.14
C ILE A 119 14.10 -10.56 -21.56
N MET A 120 13.08 -9.72 -21.75
CA MET A 120 12.73 -9.18 -23.07
C MET A 120 13.83 -8.27 -23.61
N LEU A 121 14.47 -7.47 -22.74
CA LEU A 121 15.58 -6.59 -23.11
C LEU A 121 16.81 -7.41 -23.53
N LEU A 122 17.22 -8.39 -22.72
CA LEU A 122 18.36 -9.25 -23.04
C LEU A 122 18.13 -10.02 -24.34
N PHE A 123 16.94 -10.60 -24.53
CA PHE A 123 16.60 -11.28 -25.77
C PHE A 123 16.65 -10.31 -26.96
N PHE A 124 16.11 -9.10 -26.81
CA PHE A 124 16.18 -8.08 -27.85
C PHE A 124 17.62 -7.66 -28.15
N LEU A 125 18.48 -7.49 -27.14
CA LEU A 125 19.89 -7.16 -27.31
C LEU A 125 20.65 -8.28 -28.02
N VAL A 126 20.42 -9.53 -27.65
CA VAL A 126 21.04 -10.70 -28.34
C VAL A 126 20.58 -10.77 -29.80
N LEU A 127 19.27 -10.61 -30.05
CA LEU A 127 18.74 -10.57 -31.41
C LEU A 127 19.33 -9.39 -32.20
N PHE A 128 19.39 -8.21 -31.59
CA PHE A 128 19.96 -7.01 -32.19
C PHE A 128 21.44 -7.21 -32.56
N LEU A 129 22.26 -7.68 -31.61
CA LEU A 129 23.67 -7.99 -31.86
C LEU A 129 23.83 -9.02 -32.97
N PHE A 130 22.99 -10.07 -33.00
CA PHE A 130 22.99 -11.04 -34.09
C PHE A 130 22.66 -10.39 -35.44
N LEU A 131 21.64 -9.55 -35.51
CA LEU A 131 21.24 -8.86 -36.74
C LEU A 131 22.34 -7.91 -37.25
N VAL A 132 23.01 -7.18 -36.36
CA VAL A 132 24.13 -6.29 -36.73
C VAL A 132 25.35 -7.09 -37.18
N LEU A 133 25.78 -8.07 -36.38
CA LEU A 133 27.07 -8.76 -36.57
C LEU A 133 27.03 -9.86 -37.62
N LYS A 134 25.86 -10.46 -37.89
CA LYS A 134 25.73 -11.61 -38.82
C LYS A 134 24.86 -11.32 -40.04
N VAL A 135 23.88 -10.43 -39.92
CA VAL A 135 22.96 -10.10 -41.02
C VAL A 135 23.31 -8.74 -41.66
N HIS A 136 24.02 -7.86 -40.92
CA HIS A 136 24.35 -6.49 -41.33
C HIS A 136 23.12 -5.67 -41.77
N GLU A 137 21.95 -5.94 -41.17
CA GLU A 137 20.72 -5.21 -41.45
C GLU A 137 19.96 -4.91 -40.15
N LEU A 138 19.46 -3.68 -40.06
CA LEU A 138 18.67 -3.22 -38.93
C LEU A 138 17.32 -2.69 -39.41
N ASN A 139 16.24 -3.15 -38.79
CA ASN A 139 14.94 -2.54 -39.01
C ASN A 139 14.70 -1.42 -37.97
N PHE A 140 14.97 -0.19 -38.37
CA PHE A 140 14.78 1.00 -37.53
C PHE A 140 13.31 1.23 -37.15
N ALA A 141 12.36 0.80 -37.98
CA ALA A 141 10.92 0.87 -37.69
C ALA A 141 10.48 -0.10 -36.57
N ILE A 142 11.33 -1.08 -36.21
CA ILE A 142 11.16 -1.94 -35.03
C ILE A 142 12.03 -1.45 -33.87
N LEU A 143 13.28 -1.07 -34.17
CA LEU A 143 14.26 -0.65 -33.16
C LEU A 143 13.79 0.58 -32.39
N LEU A 144 13.37 1.64 -33.08
CA LEU A 144 13.00 2.91 -32.43
C LEU A 144 11.77 2.73 -31.51
N PRO A 145 10.65 2.14 -31.97
CA PRO A 145 9.55 1.75 -31.07
C PRO A 145 9.97 0.84 -29.91
N THR A 146 10.85 -0.12 -30.15
CA THR A 146 11.28 -1.05 -29.10
C THR A 146 12.04 -0.33 -27.99
N ILE A 147 12.99 0.55 -28.34
CA ILE A 147 13.73 1.35 -27.37
C ILE A 147 12.77 2.25 -26.57
N PHE A 148 11.86 2.93 -27.27
CA PHE A 148 10.85 3.79 -26.64
C PHE A 148 9.95 3.00 -25.68
N LEU A 149 9.37 1.89 -26.13
CA LEU A 149 8.46 1.08 -25.33
C LEU A 149 9.17 0.37 -24.16
N ALA A 150 10.42 -0.07 -24.34
CA ALA A 150 11.23 -0.65 -23.27
C ALA A 150 11.52 0.38 -22.18
N PHE A 151 11.87 1.61 -22.55
CA PHE A 151 12.05 2.71 -21.60
C PHE A 151 10.72 3.06 -20.91
N TYR A 152 9.65 3.18 -21.68
CA TYR A 152 8.33 3.57 -21.20
C TYR A 152 7.73 2.52 -20.24
N PHE A 153 7.94 1.23 -20.52
CA PHE A 153 7.59 0.11 -19.64
C PHE A 153 8.19 0.28 -18.24
N VAL A 154 9.48 0.62 -18.13
CA VAL A 154 10.14 0.82 -16.83
C VAL A 154 9.64 2.05 -16.12
N ARG A 155 9.43 3.12 -16.89
CA ARG A 155 9.11 4.44 -16.35
C ARG A 155 7.73 4.50 -15.71
N TYR A 156 6.76 3.76 -16.26
CA TYR A 156 5.37 3.79 -15.81
C TYR A 156 4.79 2.37 -15.73
N ASN A 157 4.41 1.94 -14.53
CA ASN A 157 3.79 0.63 -14.30
C ASN A 157 2.57 0.40 -15.21
N ARG A 158 1.74 1.43 -15.39
CA ARG A 158 0.58 1.38 -16.30
C ARG A 158 0.90 1.19 -17.77
N ALA A 159 2.18 1.29 -18.16
CA ALA A 159 2.62 1.12 -19.53
C ALA A 159 3.21 -0.27 -19.80
N ALA A 160 3.34 -1.10 -18.75
CA ALA A 160 4.00 -2.38 -18.84
C ALA A 160 3.33 -3.34 -19.85
N PHE A 161 2.05 -3.15 -20.17
CA PHE A 161 1.36 -4.03 -21.13
C PHE A 161 1.61 -3.68 -22.62
N TYR A 162 2.15 -2.49 -22.94
CA TYR A 162 2.35 -2.10 -24.35
C TYR A 162 3.51 -2.85 -25.00
N TRP A 163 4.66 -2.93 -24.31
CA TRP A 163 5.87 -3.50 -24.89
C TRP A 163 5.76 -4.99 -25.19
N PRO A 164 5.19 -5.86 -24.33
CA PRO A 164 5.05 -7.30 -24.62
C PRO A 164 4.30 -7.60 -25.92
N ALA A 165 3.23 -6.86 -26.20
CA ALA A 165 2.46 -7.01 -27.43
C ALA A 165 3.29 -6.58 -28.65
N PHE A 166 3.96 -5.43 -28.59
CA PHE A 166 4.80 -4.95 -29.70
C PHE A 166 6.01 -5.85 -29.92
N TRP A 167 6.66 -6.29 -28.84
CA TRP A 167 7.83 -7.15 -28.86
C TRP A 167 7.50 -8.50 -29.51
N SER A 168 6.37 -9.12 -29.14
CA SER A 168 5.94 -10.38 -29.75
C SER A 168 5.66 -10.29 -31.25
N MET A 169 4.93 -9.26 -31.68
CA MET A 169 4.67 -9.01 -33.10
C MET A 169 5.97 -8.72 -33.86
N SER A 170 6.90 -7.99 -33.24
CA SER A 170 8.20 -7.67 -33.82
C SER A 170 9.07 -8.90 -34.02
N LEU A 171 9.05 -9.87 -33.09
CA LEU A 171 9.74 -11.15 -33.23
C LEU A 171 9.15 -12.01 -34.36
N ILE A 172 7.82 -12.09 -34.45
CA ILE A 172 7.13 -12.82 -35.53
C ILE A 172 7.43 -12.18 -36.89
N TYR A 173 7.43 -10.85 -36.96
CA TYR A 173 7.80 -10.12 -38.17
C TYR A 173 9.26 -10.38 -38.56
N SER A 174 10.18 -10.25 -37.61
CA SER A 174 11.62 -10.42 -37.85
C SER A 174 11.95 -11.84 -38.32
N ARG A 175 11.28 -12.86 -37.77
CA ARG A 175 11.36 -14.26 -38.23
C ARG A 175 11.08 -14.41 -39.73
N ASN A 176 10.13 -13.65 -40.27
CA ASN A 176 9.69 -13.79 -41.67
C ASN A 176 10.53 -12.95 -42.64
N LYS A 177 11.12 -11.85 -42.18
CA LYS A 177 11.86 -10.88 -43.00
C LYS A 177 13.37 -11.10 -42.99
N VAL A 178 13.93 -11.55 -41.86
CA VAL A 178 15.35 -11.86 -41.73
C VAL A 178 15.57 -13.25 -42.33
N ARG A 179 16.38 -13.37 -43.39
CA ARG A 179 16.94 -14.65 -43.84
C ARG A 179 18.24 -14.89 -43.09
N PRO A 180 18.25 -15.66 -41.99
CA PRO A 180 19.48 -15.89 -41.25
C PRO A 180 20.37 -16.84 -42.05
N PHE A 181 21.66 -16.96 -41.72
CA PHE A 181 22.56 -17.92 -42.40
C PHE A 181 22.02 -19.37 -42.36
N TRP A 182 21.22 -19.71 -41.35
CA TRP A 182 20.53 -20.99 -41.19
C TRP A 182 19.18 -21.11 -41.93
N TYR A 183 18.83 -20.15 -42.79
CA TYR A 183 17.61 -20.21 -43.64
C TYR A 183 17.57 -21.49 -44.49
N ASN A 184 18.74 -22.03 -44.84
CA ASN A 184 18.89 -23.27 -45.59
C ASN A 184 18.78 -24.54 -44.71
N ILE A 185 18.56 -24.39 -43.39
CA ILE A 185 18.37 -25.49 -42.44
C ILE A 185 16.96 -25.37 -41.83
N PRO A 186 15.94 -26.02 -42.43
CA PRO A 186 14.54 -25.91 -42.00
C PRO A 186 14.33 -26.19 -40.51
N ARG A 187 15.11 -27.11 -39.94
CA ARG A 187 15.08 -27.47 -38.51
C ARG A 187 15.37 -26.28 -37.61
N LEU A 188 16.31 -25.38 -37.95
CA LEU A 188 16.68 -24.25 -37.10
C LEU A 188 15.59 -23.17 -37.07
N LYS A 189 14.88 -22.97 -38.18
CA LYS A 189 13.69 -22.11 -38.24
C LYS A 189 12.58 -22.63 -37.33
N THR A 190 12.35 -23.94 -37.31
CA THR A 190 11.39 -24.59 -36.41
C THR A 190 11.83 -24.41 -34.96
N VAL A 191 13.09 -24.71 -34.62
CA VAL A 191 13.64 -24.54 -33.27
C VAL A 191 13.49 -23.10 -32.76
N PHE A 192 13.80 -22.10 -33.58
CA PHE A 192 13.63 -20.69 -33.19
C PHE A 192 12.16 -20.31 -32.96
N SER A 193 11.26 -20.78 -33.84
CA SER A 193 9.82 -20.53 -33.71
C SER A 193 9.26 -21.18 -32.45
N THR A 194 9.63 -22.43 -32.21
CA THR A 194 9.25 -23.19 -31.02
C THR A 194 9.83 -22.52 -29.77
N GLY A 195 11.09 -22.07 -29.80
CA GLY A 195 11.72 -21.34 -28.69
C GLY A 195 10.98 -20.06 -28.32
N ILE A 196 10.55 -19.27 -29.31
CA ILE A 196 9.73 -18.07 -29.07
C ILE A 196 8.38 -18.43 -28.45
N ILE A 197 7.70 -19.45 -28.97
CA ILE A 197 6.41 -19.91 -28.44
C ILE A 197 6.57 -20.39 -27.00
N LEU A 198 7.58 -21.22 -26.72
CA LEU A 198 7.88 -21.72 -25.38
C LEU A 198 8.23 -20.59 -24.42
N LEU A 199 8.95 -19.56 -24.87
CA LEU A 199 9.24 -18.37 -24.07
C LEU A 199 7.95 -17.60 -23.73
N PHE A 200 7.05 -17.41 -24.69
CA PHE A 200 5.74 -16.78 -24.43
C PHE A 200 4.88 -17.60 -23.47
N LEU A 201 4.83 -18.91 -23.67
CA LEU A 201 4.11 -19.81 -22.77
C LEU A 201 4.70 -19.78 -21.37
N PHE A 202 6.03 -19.75 -21.24
CA PHE A 202 6.73 -19.63 -19.96
C PHE A 202 6.40 -18.31 -19.26
N LEU A 203 6.54 -17.16 -19.94
CA LEU A 203 6.23 -15.86 -19.34
C LEU A 203 4.76 -15.76 -18.94
N SER A 204 3.85 -16.28 -19.78
CA SER A 204 2.41 -16.30 -19.48
C SER A 204 2.07 -17.22 -18.30
N ALA A 205 2.63 -18.43 -18.29
CA ALA A 205 2.46 -19.38 -17.18
C ALA A 205 3.02 -18.80 -15.88
N ARG A 206 4.16 -18.12 -15.94
CA ARG A 206 4.76 -17.42 -14.79
C ARG A 206 3.86 -16.29 -14.29
N ALA A 207 3.30 -15.46 -15.18
CA ALA A 207 2.37 -14.41 -14.79
C ALA A 207 1.13 -14.97 -14.08
N ILE A 208 0.57 -16.07 -14.59
CA ILE A 208 -0.58 -16.77 -13.98
C ILE A 208 -0.18 -17.36 -12.62
N TYR A 209 0.98 -18.03 -12.55
CA TYR A 209 1.51 -18.59 -11.32
C TYR A 209 1.71 -17.52 -10.23
N ASP A 210 2.36 -16.41 -10.57
CA ASP A 210 2.56 -15.30 -9.64
C ASP A 210 1.22 -14.67 -9.23
N SER A 211 0.26 -14.55 -10.14
CA SER A 211 -1.08 -14.04 -9.82
C SER A 211 -1.88 -14.97 -8.90
N GLY A 212 -1.68 -16.28 -9.00
CA GLY A 212 -2.32 -17.27 -8.12
C GLY A 212 -1.64 -17.40 -6.75
N LEU A 213 -0.30 -17.33 -6.72
CA LEU A 213 0.51 -17.53 -5.50
C LEU A 213 0.71 -16.24 -4.69
N ARG A 214 0.83 -15.12 -5.40
CA ARG A 214 1.22 -13.79 -4.88
C ARG A 214 0.37 -12.69 -5.53
N PRO A 215 -0.98 -12.79 -5.51
CA PRO A 215 -1.81 -11.73 -6.09
C PRO A 215 -1.50 -10.40 -5.42
N PHE A 216 -1.59 -9.33 -6.22
CA PHE A 216 -1.48 -7.97 -5.68
C PHE A 216 -2.54 -7.74 -4.60
N LYS A 217 -2.24 -6.82 -3.69
CA LYS A 217 -3.12 -6.52 -2.55
C LYS A 217 -4.51 -6.12 -3.07
N PHE A 218 -5.57 -6.60 -2.43
CA PHE A 218 -6.98 -6.37 -2.81
C PHE A 218 -7.44 -7.05 -4.12
N GLU A 219 -6.58 -7.81 -4.79
CA GLU A 219 -6.88 -8.46 -6.08
C GLU A 219 -6.78 -9.99 -5.97
N TRP A 220 -7.24 -10.70 -6.99
CA TRP A 220 -7.11 -12.16 -7.10
C TRP A 220 -7.11 -12.59 -8.56
N LEU A 221 -6.63 -13.80 -8.83
CA LEU A 221 -6.72 -14.41 -10.15
C LEU A 221 -8.16 -14.83 -10.46
N GLY A 222 -8.76 -14.26 -11.50
CA GLY A 222 -10.07 -14.65 -12.01
C GLY A 222 -10.98 -13.46 -12.33
N PHE A 223 -12.28 -13.72 -12.43
CA PHE A 223 -13.29 -12.71 -12.71
C PHE A 223 -13.92 -12.15 -11.42
N GLY A 224 -14.31 -10.88 -11.44
CA GLY A 224 -15.03 -10.21 -10.36
C GLY A 224 -14.50 -8.82 -10.03
N THR A 225 -15.06 -8.23 -8.97
CA THR A 225 -14.75 -6.87 -8.50
C THR A 225 -13.71 -6.91 -7.39
N SER A 226 -12.53 -6.32 -7.58
CA SER A 226 -11.48 -6.26 -6.55
C SER A 226 -11.96 -5.66 -5.22
N TYR A 227 -11.22 -5.92 -4.13
CA TYR A 227 -11.53 -5.38 -2.79
C TYR A 227 -11.32 -3.86 -2.68
N PHE A 228 -10.96 -3.16 -3.77
CA PHE A 228 -11.06 -1.70 -3.84
C PHE A 228 -12.52 -1.21 -3.82
N ASN A 229 -13.45 -2.03 -4.32
CA ASN A 229 -14.86 -1.70 -4.39
C ASN A 229 -15.59 -2.24 -3.16
N PRO A 230 -16.17 -1.38 -2.30
CA PRO A 230 -16.79 -1.77 -1.05
C PRO A 230 -18.23 -2.30 -1.25
N VAL A 231 -18.37 -3.43 -1.96
CA VAL A 231 -19.68 -3.97 -2.37
C VAL A 231 -20.58 -4.23 -1.16
N GLN A 232 -20.13 -5.02 -0.18
CA GLN A 232 -20.96 -5.38 0.98
C GLN A 232 -21.21 -4.17 1.89
N GLU A 233 -20.21 -3.30 2.04
CA GLU A 233 -20.28 -2.12 2.89
C GLU A 233 -21.11 -0.99 2.28
N SER A 234 -21.33 -1.00 0.96
CA SER A 234 -22.30 -0.14 0.29
C SER A 234 -23.73 -0.67 0.44
N ALA A 235 -23.92 -1.99 0.36
CA ALA A 235 -25.22 -2.62 0.55
C ALA A 235 -25.80 -2.36 1.95
N PHE A 236 -24.95 -2.28 2.98
CA PHE A 236 -25.38 -2.01 4.35
C PHE A 236 -26.15 -0.67 4.51
N PRO A 237 -25.57 0.51 4.22
CA PRO A 237 -26.30 1.78 4.29
C PRO A 237 -27.40 1.89 3.23
N LYS A 238 -27.29 1.21 2.08
CA LYS A 238 -28.36 1.15 1.07
C LYS A 238 -29.65 0.54 1.64
N ASN A 239 -29.52 -0.54 2.41
CA ASN A 239 -30.66 -1.27 2.97
C ASN A 239 -31.13 -0.71 4.32
N ASN A 240 -30.22 -0.18 5.15
CA ASN A 240 -30.53 0.21 6.52
C ASN A 240 -30.69 1.72 6.73
N ARG A 241 -30.15 2.55 5.82
CA ARG A 241 -30.22 4.02 5.83
C ARG A 241 -29.89 4.68 7.19
N PRO A 242 -28.70 4.42 7.77
CA PRO A 242 -28.36 4.84 9.14
C PRO A 242 -28.06 6.34 9.33
N GLY A 243 -28.27 7.17 8.30
CA GLY A 243 -27.94 8.60 8.30
C GLY A 243 -28.08 9.18 6.89
N ARG A 244 -27.80 10.48 6.69
CA ARG A 244 -28.02 11.15 5.39
C ARG A 244 -26.73 11.58 4.69
N LEU A 245 -25.75 12.08 5.46
CA LEU A 245 -24.51 12.62 4.90
C LEU A 245 -23.39 11.58 4.95
N LEU A 246 -22.89 11.19 3.78
CA LEU A 246 -21.83 10.20 3.64
C LEU A 246 -20.46 10.87 3.56
N TYR A 247 -19.54 10.43 4.40
CA TYR A 247 -18.11 10.53 4.17
C TYR A 247 -17.58 9.21 3.61
N ASN A 248 -16.75 9.28 2.58
CA ASN A 248 -16.07 8.11 2.05
C ASN A 248 -14.62 8.44 1.72
N SER A 249 -13.81 7.40 1.60
CA SER A 249 -12.42 7.54 1.16
C SER A 249 -12.31 7.73 -0.36
N TYR A 250 -11.20 8.31 -0.79
CA TYR A 250 -10.89 8.59 -2.19
C TYR A 250 -11.11 7.38 -3.10
N ASN A 251 -10.54 6.23 -2.74
CA ASN A 251 -10.56 5.04 -3.61
C ASN A 251 -11.96 4.41 -3.75
N THR A 252 -12.81 4.55 -2.73
CA THR A 252 -14.14 3.92 -2.72
C THR A 252 -15.20 4.73 -3.46
N GLY A 253 -14.97 6.03 -3.63
CA GLY A 253 -15.99 6.95 -4.16
C GLY A 253 -16.54 6.59 -5.53
N GLY A 254 -15.71 6.04 -6.42
CA GLY A 254 -16.14 5.66 -7.76
C GLY A 254 -17.18 4.53 -7.78
N TYR A 255 -17.08 3.58 -6.84
CA TYR A 255 -18.09 2.53 -6.70
C TYR A 255 -19.30 3.00 -5.90
N LEU A 256 -19.08 3.77 -4.83
CA LEU A 256 -20.15 4.27 -3.98
C LEU A 256 -21.09 5.23 -4.71
N ILE A 257 -20.58 6.03 -5.65
CA ILE A 257 -21.45 6.88 -6.48
C ILE A 257 -22.31 6.04 -7.43
N TYR A 258 -21.82 4.89 -7.90
CA TYR A 258 -22.61 3.97 -8.73
C TYR A 258 -23.72 3.29 -7.91
N ASP A 259 -23.38 2.80 -6.72
CA ASP A 259 -24.32 1.95 -5.95
C ASP A 259 -25.30 2.73 -5.06
N LEU A 260 -24.88 3.88 -4.51
CA LEU A 260 -25.65 4.63 -3.51
C LEU A 260 -26.31 5.91 -4.04
N TYR A 261 -25.97 6.37 -5.24
CA TYR A 261 -26.66 7.51 -5.85
C TYR A 261 -28.10 7.11 -6.22
N PRO A 262 -29.10 8.01 -6.04
CA PRO A 262 -29.02 9.39 -5.56
C PRO A 262 -29.10 9.57 -4.04
N VAL A 263 -29.32 8.49 -3.28
CA VAL A 263 -29.60 8.55 -1.83
C VAL A 263 -28.42 9.11 -1.05
N TYR A 264 -27.21 8.63 -1.33
CA TYR A 264 -25.97 9.20 -0.77
C TYR A 264 -25.15 9.86 -1.87
N LYS A 265 -24.71 11.09 -1.60
CA LYS A 265 -23.68 11.75 -2.39
C LYS A 265 -22.32 11.44 -1.78
N VAL A 266 -21.37 11.04 -2.61
CA VAL A 266 -19.99 10.79 -2.18
C VAL A 266 -19.31 12.10 -1.79
N PHE A 267 -18.47 12.05 -0.76
CA PHE A 267 -17.62 13.17 -0.35
C PHE A 267 -16.48 13.41 -1.33
N ILE A 268 -15.95 12.33 -1.92
CA ILE A 268 -14.80 12.37 -2.82
C ILE A 268 -14.75 11.13 -3.72
N ASP A 269 -14.17 11.24 -4.93
CA ASP A 269 -13.87 10.10 -5.79
C ASP A 269 -12.57 10.27 -6.62
N PRO A 270 -12.05 9.17 -7.24
CA PRO A 270 -10.77 9.16 -7.93
C PRO A 270 -10.61 10.06 -9.16
N ARG A 271 -11.69 10.68 -9.65
CA ARG A 271 -11.65 11.64 -10.77
C ARG A 271 -10.93 12.94 -10.39
N TYR A 272 -10.72 13.22 -9.10
CA TYR A 272 -10.02 14.36 -8.50
C TYR A 272 -10.57 15.75 -8.86
N PHE A 273 -10.75 16.07 -10.14
CA PHE A 273 -11.16 17.37 -10.67
C PHE A 273 -12.38 17.98 -9.97
N PRO A 274 -13.48 17.26 -9.70
CA PRO A 274 -14.63 17.83 -9.01
C PRO A 274 -14.39 18.17 -7.53
N TYR A 275 -13.30 17.69 -6.94
CA TYR A 275 -13.03 17.73 -5.50
C TYR A 275 -11.79 18.57 -5.14
N LYS A 276 -11.24 19.32 -6.10
CA LYS A 276 -9.98 20.05 -5.96
C LYS A 276 -9.98 21.00 -4.75
N GLU A 277 -11.11 21.66 -4.50
CA GLU A 277 -11.26 22.68 -3.46
C GLU A 277 -10.99 22.17 -2.04
N TRP A 278 -11.43 20.95 -1.72
CA TRP A 278 -11.24 20.36 -0.38
C TRP A 278 -10.21 19.23 -0.33
N PHE A 279 -9.58 18.88 -1.46
CA PHE A 279 -8.63 17.76 -1.52
C PHE A 279 -7.46 17.88 -0.54
N ALA A 280 -6.90 19.08 -0.37
CA ALA A 280 -5.82 19.31 0.59
C ALA A 280 -6.27 19.02 2.03
N GLY A 281 -7.47 19.50 2.41
CA GLY A 281 -8.05 19.22 3.71
C GLY A 281 -8.40 17.74 3.93
N TYR A 282 -8.80 17.04 2.87
CA TYR A 282 -8.97 15.59 2.88
C TYR A 282 -7.63 14.88 3.15
N LEU A 283 -6.55 15.25 2.45
CA LEU A 283 -5.22 14.67 2.67
C LEU A 283 -4.69 14.95 4.08
N ASP A 284 -4.94 16.13 4.65
CA ASP A 284 -4.56 16.45 6.03
C ASP A 284 -5.28 15.56 7.04
N PHE A 285 -6.55 15.27 6.81
CA PHE A 285 -7.31 14.36 7.65
C PHE A 285 -6.81 12.91 7.51
N GLN A 286 -6.64 12.44 6.28
CA GLN A 286 -6.11 11.11 5.93
C GLN A 286 -4.73 10.87 6.53
N ASN A 287 -3.81 11.83 6.41
CA ASN A 287 -2.43 11.70 6.91
C ASN A 287 -2.28 11.93 8.42
N GLY A 288 -3.37 12.02 9.17
CA GLY A 288 -3.29 12.18 10.63
C GLY A 288 -3.23 13.63 11.11
N ARG A 289 -2.78 14.58 10.27
CA ARG A 289 -2.51 15.98 10.62
C ARG A 289 -3.71 16.75 11.19
N LYS A 290 -4.93 16.45 10.73
CA LYS A 290 -6.16 17.11 11.19
C LYS A 290 -7.01 16.22 12.11
N PRO A 291 -7.40 16.65 13.33
CA PRO A 291 -8.29 15.88 14.21
C PRO A 291 -9.67 15.60 13.58
N LEU A 292 -10.30 14.47 13.96
CA LEU A 292 -11.64 14.11 13.49
C LEU A 292 -12.71 15.14 13.90
N SER A 293 -12.61 15.71 15.11
CA SER A 293 -13.53 16.75 15.60
C SER A 293 -13.48 18.03 14.77
N GLU A 294 -12.27 18.47 14.38
CA GLU A 294 -12.09 19.64 13.54
C GLU A 294 -12.56 19.37 12.10
N PHE A 295 -12.22 18.19 11.56
CA PHE A 295 -12.61 17.80 10.21
C PHE A 295 -14.13 17.70 10.05
N SER A 296 -14.80 16.99 10.97
CA SER A 296 -16.26 16.82 10.95
C SER A 296 -17.05 18.09 11.24
N ARG A 297 -16.43 19.09 11.90
CA ARG A 297 -17.04 20.42 12.05
C ARG A 297 -17.02 21.22 10.75
N LYS A 298 -15.92 21.14 9.99
CA LYS A 298 -15.80 21.81 8.68
C LYS A 298 -16.62 21.09 7.60
N TYR A 299 -16.62 19.77 7.61
CA TYR A 299 -17.33 18.92 6.67
C TYR A 299 -18.28 17.99 7.46
N PRO A 300 -19.55 18.37 7.65
CA PRO A 300 -20.50 17.55 8.39
C PRO A 300 -20.80 16.23 7.65
N PHE A 301 -20.79 15.13 8.38
CA PHE A 301 -21.25 13.82 7.91
C PHE A 301 -21.76 12.97 9.08
N ASP A 302 -22.56 11.98 8.72
CA ASP A 302 -23.37 11.12 9.62
C ASP A 302 -22.96 9.66 9.53
N VAL A 303 -22.53 9.26 8.33
CA VAL A 303 -22.11 7.90 7.98
C VAL A 303 -20.72 8.00 7.35
N ALA A 304 -19.81 7.11 7.71
CA ALA A 304 -18.48 7.05 7.11
C ALA A 304 -18.16 5.64 6.60
N ILE A 305 -17.78 5.52 5.32
CA ILE A 305 -17.29 4.27 4.71
C ILE A 305 -15.79 4.40 4.46
N LEU A 306 -15.00 3.60 5.17
CA LEU A 306 -13.54 3.70 5.19
C LEU A 306 -12.89 2.40 4.76
N ASP A 307 -12.18 2.42 3.64
CA ASP A 307 -11.43 1.26 3.14
C ASP A 307 -10.19 0.97 3.97
N TYR A 308 -9.84 -0.32 4.05
CA TYR A 308 -8.66 -0.76 4.80
C TYR A 308 -7.33 -0.30 4.21
N PHE A 309 -7.31 0.06 2.92
CA PHE A 309 -6.07 0.38 2.22
C PHE A 309 -5.60 1.80 2.50
N SER A 310 -6.43 2.79 2.20
CA SER A 310 -6.08 4.20 2.28
C SER A 310 -6.51 4.88 3.58
N SER A 311 -7.42 4.27 4.35
CA SER A 311 -8.04 4.92 5.51
C SER A 311 -7.56 4.38 6.87
N GLN A 312 -6.37 3.79 6.97
CA GLN A 312 -5.85 3.24 8.23
C GLN A 312 -5.83 4.28 9.39
N THR A 313 -5.33 5.47 9.11
CA THR A 313 -5.25 6.56 10.09
C THR A 313 -6.64 7.12 10.43
N PRO A 314 -7.55 7.41 9.47
CA PRO A 314 -8.94 7.69 9.79
C PRO A 314 -9.60 6.59 10.62
N ILE A 315 -9.52 5.32 10.23
CA ILE A 315 -10.13 4.20 10.96
C ILE A 315 -9.69 4.23 12.43
N ALA A 316 -8.40 4.42 12.71
CA ALA A 316 -7.92 4.58 14.08
C ALA A 316 -8.61 5.74 14.82
N LYS A 317 -8.71 6.92 14.20
CA LYS A 317 -9.39 8.10 14.77
C LYS A 317 -10.87 7.84 15.05
N PHE A 318 -11.56 7.12 14.18
CA PHE A 318 -12.97 6.75 14.39
C PHE A 318 -13.11 5.74 15.53
N LEU A 319 -12.26 4.70 15.59
CA LEU A 319 -12.27 3.70 16.65
C LEU A 319 -11.97 4.30 18.04
N PHE A 320 -11.14 5.34 18.13
CA PHE A 320 -10.88 6.06 19.38
C PHE A 320 -11.92 7.13 19.72
N SER A 321 -12.82 7.46 18.79
CA SER A 321 -13.80 8.51 18.99
C SER A 321 -14.96 8.02 19.86
N LYS A 322 -15.31 8.79 20.89
CA LYS A 322 -16.51 8.52 21.69
C LYS A 322 -17.81 8.81 20.93
N LYS A 323 -17.76 9.52 19.79
CA LYS A 323 -18.92 10.02 19.04
C LYS A 323 -19.36 9.12 17.87
N TRP A 324 -18.59 8.09 17.55
CA TRP A 324 -18.81 7.24 16.38
C TRP A 324 -18.80 5.78 16.79
N ASP A 325 -19.72 5.00 16.22
CA ASP A 325 -19.76 3.55 16.41
C ASP A 325 -19.51 2.84 15.07
N PRO A 326 -18.65 1.79 15.05
CA PRO A 326 -18.62 0.87 13.93
C PRO A 326 -19.91 0.05 13.94
N VAL A 327 -20.66 0.07 12.84
CA VAL A 327 -21.95 -0.63 12.73
C VAL A 327 -21.91 -1.81 11.77
N PHE A 328 -20.98 -1.77 10.82
CA PHE A 328 -20.75 -2.84 9.85
C PHE A 328 -19.29 -2.87 9.43
N TYR A 329 -18.78 -4.05 9.12
CA TYR A 329 -17.51 -4.21 8.43
C TYR A 329 -17.57 -5.44 7.52
N GLY A 330 -17.08 -5.27 6.31
CA GLY A 330 -17.04 -6.32 5.30
C GLY A 330 -15.62 -6.57 4.81
N PRO A 331 -15.47 -7.22 3.65
CA PRO A 331 -14.19 -7.57 3.08
C PRO A 331 -13.32 -6.37 2.70
N SER A 332 -13.86 -5.18 2.47
CA SER A 332 -13.17 -4.04 1.86
C SER A 332 -13.08 -2.80 2.75
N ALA A 333 -14.05 -2.59 3.63
CA ALA A 333 -14.20 -1.36 4.40
C ALA A 333 -14.94 -1.57 5.74
N ILE A 334 -14.94 -0.52 6.55
CA ILE A 334 -15.75 -0.38 7.77
C ILE A 334 -16.76 0.75 7.56
N VAL A 335 -17.98 0.54 8.03
CA VAL A 335 -19.03 1.56 8.11
C VAL A 335 -19.14 2.04 9.55
N PHE A 336 -18.96 3.35 9.74
CA PHE A 336 -19.19 4.03 11.00
C PHE A 336 -20.44 4.89 10.92
N VAL A 337 -21.17 4.98 12.03
CA VAL A 337 -22.33 5.87 12.19
C VAL A 337 -22.14 6.72 13.42
N LYS A 338 -22.57 7.97 13.34
CA LYS A 338 -22.49 8.92 14.43
C LYS A 338 -23.51 8.56 15.53
N LYS A 339 -23.09 8.57 16.80
CA LYS A 339 -23.90 8.09 17.94
C LYS A 339 -25.15 8.90 18.24
N ASP A 340 -25.20 10.15 17.81
CA ASP A 340 -26.35 11.03 17.96
C ASP A 340 -27.48 10.70 16.98
N ILE A 341 -27.20 9.85 15.99
CA ILE A 341 -28.21 9.30 15.10
C ILE A 341 -28.87 8.10 15.80
N ASN A 342 -30.20 8.03 15.73
CA ASN A 342 -30.97 6.92 16.29
C ASN A 342 -30.83 5.64 15.43
N PHE A 343 -29.60 5.15 15.32
CA PHE A 343 -29.24 3.93 14.62
C PHE A 343 -28.17 3.20 15.41
N ARG A 344 -28.45 1.96 15.81
CA ARG A 344 -27.48 1.08 16.47
C ARG A 344 -27.52 -0.28 15.83
N HIS A 345 -26.34 -0.83 15.60
CA HIS A 345 -26.18 -2.18 15.07
C HIS A 345 -24.96 -2.81 15.73
N ASP A 346 -25.14 -3.96 16.38
CA ASP A 346 -24.04 -4.66 17.02
C ASP A 346 -23.30 -5.50 15.97
N ILE A 347 -22.06 -5.13 15.69
CA ILE A 347 -21.19 -5.84 14.76
C ILE A 347 -20.96 -7.31 15.12
N LYS A 348 -21.11 -7.70 16.40
CA LYS A 348 -20.95 -9.09 16.85
C LYS A 348 -22.11 -9.99 16.44
N THR A 349 -23.25 -9.40 16.08
CA THR A 349 -24.42 -10.13 15.57
C THR A 349 -24.33 -10.42 14.07
N LEU A 350 -23.36 -9.84 13.36
CA LEU A 350 -23.19 -10.01 11.94
C LEU A 350 -22.77 -11.45 11.61
N ASP A 351 -23.43 -12.05 10.62
CA ASP A 351 -23.11 -13.38 10.15
C ASP A 351 -21.69 -13.47 9.59
N LYS A 352 -20.84 -14.30 10.22
CA LYS A 352 -19.44 -14.54 9.86
C LYS A 352 -19.27 -15.14 8.46
N HIS A 353 -20.28 -15.81 7.92
CA HIS A 353 -20.25 -16.41 6.58
C HIS A 353 -20.17 -15.37 5.45
N ARG A 354 -20.36 -14.07 5.75
CA ARG A 354 -20.07 -12.97 4.82
C ARG A 354 -18.63 -12.96 4.27
N PHE A 355 -17.72 -13.69 4.93
CA PHE A 355 -16.31 -13.83 4.57
C PHE A 355 -15.95 -15.13 3.83
N ASP A 356 -16.92 -16.00 3.51
CA ASP A 356 -16.66 -17.30 2.88
C ASP A 356 -16.10 -17.18 1.46
N ASN A 357 -16.25 -16.01 0.85
CA ASN A 357 -15.78 -15.72 -0.50
C ASN A 357 -14.50 -14.86 -0.52
N LEU A 358 -13.74 -14.83 0.57
CA LEU A 358 -12.41 -14.21 0.55
C LEU A 358 -11.48 -15.00 -0.37
N ARG A 359 -10.80 -14.30 -1.27
CA ARG A 359 -9.96 -14.88 -2.36
C ARG A 359 -8.50 -14.47 -2.30
N ASN A 360 -8.13 -13.68 -1.30
CA ASN A 360 -6.78 -13.15 -1.16
C ASN A 360 -6.33 -13.26 0.29
N LEU A 361 -5.15 -13.86 0.52
CA LEU A 361 -4.58 -14.06 1.84
C LEU A 361 -4.31 -12.75 2.58
N GLU A 362 -3.75 -11.74 1.92
CA GLU A 362 -3.50 -10.41 2.51
C GLU A 362 -4.80 -9.69 2.86
N GLN A 363 -5.85 -9.90 2.05
CA GLN A 363 -7.17 -9.37 2.38
C GLN A 363 -7.76 -10.06 3.59
N ALA A 364 -7.73 -11.39 3.64
CA ALA A 364 -8.21 -12.15 4.78
C ALA A 364 -7.45 -11.79 6.07
N TYR A 365 -6.14 -11.59 5.98
CA TYR A 365 -5.33 -11.04 7.06
C TYR A 365 -5.82 -9.65 7.50
N THR A 366 -6.10 -8.76 6.55
CA THR A 366 -6.60 -7.40 6.84
C THR A 366 -7.95 -7.42 7.55
N VAL A 367 -8.87 -8.29 7.12
CA VAL A 367 -10.18 -8.47 7.78
C VAL A 367 -9.99 -9.09 9.17
N PHE A 368 -9.11 -10.09 9.33
CA PHE A 368 -8.77 -10.66 10.63
C PHE A 368 -8.29 -9.58 11.61
N ILE A 369 -7.37 -8.72 11.18
CA ILE A 369 -6.84 -7.62 11.99
C ILE A 369 -7.93 -6.60 12.34
N THR A 370 -8.85 -6.36 11.41
CA THR A 370 -10.01 -5.49 11.66
C THR A 370 -10.93 -6.07 12.73
N ALA A 371 -11.31 -7.35 12.60
CA ALA A 371 -12.13 -8.04 13.61
C ALA A 371 -11.46 -8.01 15.00
N GLN A 372 -10.13 -8.20 15.06
CA GLN A 372 -9.36 -8.03 16.30
C GLN A 372 -9.44 -6.61 16.88
N ASN A 373 -9.32 -5.58 16.04
CA ASN A 373 -9.45 -4.18 16.47
C ASN A 373 -10.85 -3.86 17.00
N LEU A 374 -11.86 -4.48 16.41
CA LEU A 374 -13.27 -4.36 16.78
C LEU A 374 -13.66 -5.25 17.96
N ASN A 375 -12.73 -6.05 18.49
CA ASN A 375 -12.97 -7.00 19.58
C ASN A 375 -14.07 -8.04 19.24
N ASP A 376 -14.13 -8.44 17.97
CA ASP A 376 -14.97 -9.51 17.43
C ASP A 376 -14.13 -10.78 17.29
N LEU A 377 -13.90 -11.44 18.43
CA LEU A 377 -13.01 -12.60 18.53
C LEU A 377 -13.57 -13.86 17.84
N ASP A 378 -14.89 -13.95 17.71
CA ASP A 378 -15.56 -15.07 17.08
C ASP A 378 -15.36 -15.01 15.56
N THR A 379 -15.60 -13.84 14.96
CA THR A 379 -15.36 -13.65 13.53
C THR A 379 -13.87 -13.72 13.19
N SER A 380 -12.98 -13.17 14.01
CA SER A 380 -11.53 -13.32 13.77
C SER A 380 -11.08 -14.78 13.88
N GLY A 381 -11.64 -15.54 14.83
CA GLY A 381 -11.39 -16.98 14.95
C GLY A 381 -11.86 -17.75 13.71
N TYR A 382 -13.04 -17.40 13.19
CA TYR A 382 -13.57 -17.97 11.94
C TYR A 382 -12.65 -17.69 10.74
N ILE A 383 -12.25 -16.44 10.56
CA ILE A 383 -11.34 -16.03 9.46
C ILE A 383 -10.00 -16.76 9.56
N LEU A 384 -9.46 -16.98 10.77
CA LEU A 384 -8.23 -17.76 10.94
C LEU A 384 -8.38 -19.20 10.45
N GLN A 385 -9.51 -19.86 10.73
CA GLN A 385 -9.76 -21.22 10.22
C GLN A 385 -9.95 -21.21 8.71
N PHE A 386 -10.68 -20.24 8.18
CA PHE A 386 -10.82 -20.04 6.74
C PHE A 386 -9.45 -19.86 6.07
N ILE A 387 -8.56 -19.03 6.63
CA ILE A 387 -7.20 -18.82 6.12
C ILE A 387 -6.43 -20.15 6.07
N ARG A 388 -6.50 -20.95 7.14
CA ARG A 388 -5.81 -22.24 7.22
C ARG A 388 -6.27 -23.23 6.14
N LYS A 389 -7.56 -23.20 5.83
CA LYS A 389 -8.19 -24.08 4.86
C LYS A 389 -7.90 -23.64 3.41
N GLU A 390 -8.14 -22.38 3.09
CA GLU A 390 -8.22 -21.93 1.69
C GLU A 390 -6.90 -21.35 1.13
N PHE A 391 -5.97 -20.91 1.99
CA PHE A 391 -4.77 -20.18 1.54
C PHE A 391 -3.44 -20.90 1.78
N SER A 392 -3.46 -22.21 2.04
CA SER A 392 -2.27 -22.99 2.41
C SER A 392 -1.12 -22.93 1.38
N TYR A 393 -1.45 -22.73 0.10
CA TYR A 393 -0.49 -22.65 -0.99
C TYR A 393 0.06 -21.24 -1.25
N PHE A 394 -0.53 -20.18 -0.68
CA PHE A 394 -0.11 -18.80 -0.95
C PHE A 394 1.26 -18.48 -0.36
N ALA A 395 2.03 -17.61 -1.03
CA ALA A 395 3.28 -17.13 -0.46
C ALA A 395 3.00 -16.31 0.81
N GLY A 396 3.82 -16.52 1.85
CA GLY A 396 3.65 -15.83 3.13
C GLY A 396 2.61 -16.47 4.08
N TYR A 397 1.86 -17.48 3.63
CA TYR A 397 0.84 -18.21 4.41
C TYR A 397 1.32 -18.59 5.82
N LYS A 398 2.48 -19.25 5.94
CA LYS A 398 3.02 -19.70 7.23
C LYS A 398 3.19 -18.54 8.22
N ASN A 399 3.66 -17.38 7.74
CA ASN A 399 3.84 -16.21 8.60
C ASN A 399 2.48 -15.60 8.98
N VAL A 400 1.54 -15.48 8.03
CA VAL A 400 0.19 -14.97 8.30
C VAL A 400 -0.52 -15.84 9.35
N VAL A 401 -0.54 -17.16 9.18
CA VAL A 401 -1.15 -18.08 10.15
C VAL A 401 -0.49 -17.98 11.52
N ARG A 402 0.85 -17.93 11.57
CA ARG A 402 1.58 -17.77 12.83
C ARG A 402 1.16 -16.49 13.55
N VAL A 403 1.15 -15.36 12.86
CA VAL A 403 0.78 -14.05 13.43
C VAL A 403 -0.68 -14.03 13.87
N CYS A 404 -1.61 -14.49 13.03
CA CYS A 404 -3.03 -14.55 13.38
C CYS A 404 -3.29 -15.47 14.57
N THR A 405 -2.60 -16.61 14.64
CA THR A 405 -2.74 -17.55 15.77
C THR A 405 -2.26 -16.89 17.08
N LEU A 406 -1.13 -16.19 17.07
CA LEU A 406 -0.63 -15.47 18.24
C LEU A 406 -1.62 -14.38 18.71
N TYR A 407 -2.20 -13.62 17.77
CA TYR A 407 -3.25 -12.64 18.11
C TYR A 407 -4.50 -13.30 18.68
N GLN A 408 -5.04 -14.30 18.00
CA GLN A 408 -6.28 -14.97 18.41
C GLN A 408 -6.11 -15.58 19.81
N GLU A 409 -5.05 -16.34 20.04
CA GLU A 409 -4.77 -16.95 21.34
C GLU A 409 -4.48 -15.92 22.43
N GLY A 410 -3.69 -14.89 22.10
CA GLY A 410 -3.31 -13.83 23.03
C GLY A 410 -4.51 -13.00 23.48
N MET A 411 -5.34 -12.54 22.55
CA MET A 411 -6.54 -11.76 22.84
C MET A 411 -7.63 -12.58 23.52
N THR A 412 -7.79 -13.87 23.14
CA THR A 412 -8.71 -14.78 23.85
C THR A 412 -8.25 -15.01 25.30
N ALA A 413 -6.94 -15.21 25.52
CA ALA A 413 -6.39 -15.35 26.87
C ALA A 413 -6.57 -14.07 27.69
N PHE A 414 -6.38 -12.90 27.07
CA PHE A 414 -6.61 -11.60 27.70
C PHE A 414 -8.08 -11.44 28.13
N ALA A 415 -9.04 -11.75 27.25
CA ALA A 415 -10.47 -11.71 27.56
C ALA A 415 -10.85 -12.67 28.70
N LYS A 416 -10.21 -13.84 28.77
CA LYS A 416 -10.37 -14.83 29.86
C LYS A 416 -9.56 -14.50 31.12
N LYS A 417 -8.94 -13.32 31.20
CA LYS A 417 -8.06 -12.87 32.31
C LYS A 417 -6.85 -13.78 32.58
N ASN A 418 -6.44 -14.62 31.63
CA ASN A 418 -5.21 -15.39 31.70
C ASN A 418 -4.04 -14.53 31.20
N TYR A 419 -3.60 -13.61 32.05
CA TYR A 419 -2.65 -12.56 31.69
C TYR A 419 -1.24 -13.08 31.37
N GLU A 420 -0.76 -14.13 32.03
CA GLU A 420 0.55 -14.73 31.69
C GLU A 420 0.55 -15.30 30.27
N LYS A 421 -0.47 -16.08 29.91
CA LYS A 421 -0.60 -16.63 28.55
C LYS A 421 -0.79 -15.51 27.53
N ALA A 422 -1.62 -14.51 27.85
CA ALA A 422 -1.85 -13.38 26.97
C ALA A 422 -0.55 -12.61 26.68
N LEU A 423 0.21 -12.28 27.72
CA LEU A 423 1.49 -11.58 27.61
C LEU A 423 2.51 -12.39 26.81
N ALA A 424 2.62 -13.69 27.07
CA ALA A 424 3.55 -14.57 26.36
C ALA A 424 3.25 -14.69 24.85
N LYS A 425 1.96 -14.64 24.47
CA LYS A 425 1.53 -14.73 23.06
C LYS A 425 1.62 -13.38 22.35
N LEU A 426 1.12 -12.31 22.96
CA LEU A 426 1.10 -10.97 22.35
C LEU A 426 2.51 -10.34 22.27
N ASN A 427 3.43 -10.62 23.20
CA ASN A 427 4.82 -10.14 23.05
C ASN A 427 5.51 -10.72 21.80
N LYS A 428 5.08 -11.89 21.32
CA LYS A 428 5.63 -12.50 20.10
C LYS A 428 5.09 -11.87 18.81
N THR A 429 4.12 -10.96 18.90
CA THR A 429 3.56 -10.25 17.73
C THR A 429 4.27 -8.93 17.43
N GLU A 430 5.12 -8.43 18.35
CA GLU A 430 5.79 -7.11 18.26
C GLU A 430 6.65 -6.90 17.00
N ALA A 431 6.99 -7.96 16.26
CA ALA A 431 7.91 -7.89 15.14
C ALA A 431 7.36 -7.16 13.89
N LYS A 432 6.05 -7.02 13.69
CA LYS A 432 5.44 -6.20 12.60
C LYS A 432 4.00 -5.79 12.91
N GLY A 433 3.74 -4.48 13.02
CA GLY A 433 2.39 -3.89 12.90
C GLY A 433 1.38 -4.40 13.93
N ASN A 434 1.54 -3.98 15.19
CA ASN A 434 0.57 -4.31 16.23
C ASN A 434 -0.81 -3.71 15.94
N THR A 435 -1.86 -4.48 16.18
CA THR A 435 -3.24 -3.97 16.12
C THR A 435 -3.46 -2.94 17.23
N ILE A 436 -4.38 -2.00 17.01
CA ILE A 436 -4.73 -0.96 18.01
C ILE A 436 -5.15 -1.63 19.33
N ARG A 437 -5.96 -2.68 19.22
CA ARG A 437 -6.48 -3.39 20.39
C ARG A 437 -5.42 -4.24 21.09
N ALA A 438 -4.54 -4.91 20.35
CA ALA A 438 -3.44 -5.67 20.93
C ALA A 438 -2.42 -4.77 21.62
N ASN A 439 -2.11 -3.60 21.06
CA ASN A 439 -1.27 -2.61 21.73
C ASN A 439 -1.89 -2.13 23.05
N TRP A 440 -3.19 -1.86 23.05
CA TRP A 440 -3.90 -1.52 24.28
C TRP A 440 -3.84 -2.67 25.30
N ALA A 441 -4.09 -3.91 24.88
CA ALA A 441 -4.02 -5.08 25.76
C ALA A 441 -2.60 -5.30 26.31
N LEU A 442 -1.57 -5.16 25.46
CA LEU A 442 -0.15 -5.22 25.86
C LEU A 442 0.20 -4.15 26.89
N LYS A 443 -0.26 -2.91 26.71
CA LYS A 443 -0.10 -1.85 27.72
C LYS A 443 -0.66 -2.30 29.08
N GLN A 444 -1.87 -2.84 29.11
CA GLN A 444 -2.49 -3.34 30.35
C GLN A 444 -1.69 -4.50 30.96
N LEU A 445 -1.22 -5.44 30.14
CA LEU A 445 -0.45 -6.60 30.58
C LEU A 445 0.94 -6.22 31.11
N TRP A 446 1.62 -5.26 30.49
CA TRP A 446 2.90 -4.74 30.96
C TRP A 446 2.73 -3.98 32.27
N ASN A 447 1.70 -3.14 32.42
CA ASN A 447 1.37 -2.51 33.70
C ASN A 447 1.10 -3.56 34.78
N TRP A 448 0.28 -4.55 34.47
CA TRP A 448 -0.04 -5.65 35.40
C TRP A 448 1.22 -6.40 35.85
N LYS A 449 2.11 -6.75 34.92
CA LYS A 449 3.35 -7.49 35.23
C LYS A 449 4.37 -6.62 35.97
N ALA A 450 4.48 -5.34 35.61
CA ALA A 450 5.35 -4.38 36.30
C ALA A 450 4.90 -4.20 37.76
N LYS A 451 3.60 -4.06 38.01
CA LYS A 451 3.03 -4.01 39.37
C LYS A 451 3.40 -5.25 40.19
N GLN A 452 3.30 -6.45 39.62
CA GLN A 452 3.71 -7.70 40.28
C GLN A 452 5.20 -7.74 40.65
N PHE A 453 6.07 -7.16 39.83
CA PHE A 453 7.50 -7.05 40.16
C PHE A 453 7.75 -6.01 41.26
N VAL A 454 7.05 -4.88 41.23
CA VAL A 454 7.12 -3.84 42.26
C VAL A 454 6.69 -4.38 43.62
N GLU A 455 5.59 -5.12 43.70
CA GLU A 455 5.11 -5.77 44.93
C GLU A 455 6.14 -6.76 45.51
N LYS A 456 7.00 -7.33 44.66
CA LYS A 456 8.11 -8.22 45.04
C LYS A 456 9.44 -7.50 45.25
N GLY A 457 9.48 -6.18 45.19
CA GLY A 457 10.71 -5.36 45.30
C GLY A 457 11.68 -5.50 44.10
N LYS A 458 11.22 -6.08 42.99
CA LYS A 458 11.99 -6.36 41.76
C LYS A 458 11.94 -5.19 40.78
N TYR A 459 12.46 -4.02 41.20
CA TYR A 459 12.33 -2.79 40.41
C TYR A 459 13.10 -2.83 39.08
N LYS A 460 14.24 -3.53 39.03
CA LYS A 460 15.06 -3.70 37.81
C LYS A 460 14.32 -4.47 36.72
N GLU A 461 13.44 -5.38 37.09
CA GLU A 461 12.60 -6.15 36.17
C GLU A 461 11.31 -5.39 35.80
N ALA A 462 10.84 -4.49 36.66
CA ALA A 462 9.65 -3.67 36.42
C ALA A 462 9.90 -2.53 35.43
N LEU A 463 11.03 -1.82 35.56
CA LEU A 463 11.32 -0.62 34.75
C LEU A 463 11.28 -0.89 33.22
N PRO A 464 11.93 -1.95 32.68
CA PRO A 464 11.91 -2.21 31.24
C PRO A 464 10.50 -2.43 30.67
N LEU A 465 9.55 -2.93 31.48
CA LEU A 465 8.16 -3.11 31.06
C LEU A 465 7.43 -1.76 30.93
N VAL A 466 7.70 -0.83 31.84
CA VAL A 466 7.15 0.53 31.78
C VAL A 466 7.77 1.31 30.62
N GLU A 467 9.07 1.15 30.38
CA GLU A 467 9.75 1.77 29.24
C GLU A 467 9.23 1.27 27.89
N LYS A 468 8.86 -0.02 27.79
CA LYS A 468 8.14 -0.55 26.61
C LYS A 468 6.84 0.19 26.36
N ILE A 469 6.08 0.52 27.41
CA ILE A 469 4.85 1.31 27.27
C ILE A 469 5.16 2.71 26.75
N ILE A 470 6.17 3.38 27.30
CA ILE A 470 6.58 4.73 26.86
C ILE A 470 7.02 4.71 25.39
N LYS A 471 7.70 3.66 24.94
CA LYS A 471 8.10 3.52 23.54
C LYS A 471 6.90 3.49 22.58
N VAL A 472 5.80 2.84 22.98
CA VAL A 472 4.56 2.76 22.18
C VAL A 472 3.68 3.99 22.38
N TYR A 473 3.66 4.53 23.59
CA TYR A 473 2.84 5.68 24.01
C TYR A 473 3.75 6.74 24.68
N PRO A 474 4.49 7.55 23.90
CA PRO A 474 5.48 8.49 24.44
C PRO A 474 4.92 9.57 25.37
N SER A 475 3.61 9.83 25.26
CA SER A 475 2.87 10.80 26.07
C SER A 475 2.04 10.15 27.18
N SER A 476 2.29 8.88 27.51
CA SER A 476 1.63 8.18 28.61
C SER A 476 2.11 8.74 29.95
N VAL A 477 1.35 9.68 30.49
CA VAL A 477 1.64 10.44 31.72
C VAL A 477 1.97 9.51 32.89
N GLU A 478 1.16 8.47 33.11
CA GLU A 478 1.32 7.52 34.20
C GLU A 478 2.59 6.68 34.04
N SER A 479 2.92 6.30 32.80
CA SER A 479 4.10 5.50 32.50
C SER A 479 5.39 6.29 32.65
N LEU A 480 5.41 7.56 32.23
CA LEU A 480 6.55 8.47 32.43
C LEU A 480 6.83 8.66 33.92
N TYR A 481 5.79 8.96 34.70
CA TYR A 481 5.93 9.07 36.15
C TYR A 481 6.45 7.76 36.77
N ASN A 482 5.85 6.62 36.43
CA ASN A 482 6.29 5.33 36.96
C ASN A 482 7.74 5.00 36.61
N ALA A 483 8.17 5.27 35.37
CA ALA A 483 9.54 5.04 34.95
C ALA A 483 10.52 5.91 35.74
N GLY A 484 10.19 7.20 35.94
CA GLY A 484 10.98 8.11 36.76
C GLY A 484 11.13 7.61 38.21
N ILE A 485 10.03 7.25 38.86
CA ILE A 485 10.07 6.73 40.24
C ILE A 485 10.83 5.39 40.33
N LEU A 486 10.61 4.46 39.40
CA LEU A 486 11.31 3.16 39.39
C LEU A 486 12.81 3.32 39.16
N ALA A 487 13.21 4.16 38.20
CA ALA A 487 14.61 4.43 37.90
C ALA A 487 15.32 5.13 39.07
N TYR A 488 14.66 6.09 39.73
CA TYR A 488 15.16 6.70 40.97
C TYR A 488 15.37 5.66 42.08
N LEU A 489 14.39 4.78 42.32
CA LEU A 489 14.49 3.72 43.33
C LEU A 489 15.64 2.75 43.06
N ILE A 490 15.87 2.39 41.79
CA ILE A 490 16.99 1.52 41.41
C ILE A 490 18.33 2.21 41.73
N GLU A 491 18.46 3.50 41.38
CA GLU A 491 19.68 4.26 41.66
C GLU A 491 19.93 4.42 43.17
N ASP A 492 18.89 4.72 43.95
CA ASP A 492 19.00 4.88 45.40
C ASP A 492 19.40 3.55 46.09
N LEU A 493 18.82 2.42 45.68
CA LEU A 493 19.20 1.10 46.16
C LEU A 493 20.65 0.74 45.83
N GLU A 494 21.13 1.13 44.65
CA GLU A 494 22.53 0.90 44.25
C GLU A 494 23.50 1.78 45.05
N LYS A 495 23.15 3.06 45.27
CA LYS A 495 23.92 3.96 46.15
C LYS A 495 23.95 3.43 47.59
N GLY A 496 22.84 2.93 48.12
CA GLY A 496 22.74 2.34 49.45
C GLY A 496 23.58 1.06 49.61
N LYS A 497 23.59 0.17 48.61
CA LYS A 497 24.46 -1.03 48.58
C LYS A 497 25.94 -0.65 48.53
N LYS A 498 26.31 0.35 47.71
CA LYS A 498 27.69 0.86 47.63
C LYS A 498 28.13 1.52 48.94
N ARG A 499 27.29 2.31 49.62
CA ARG A 499 27.58 2.86 50.96
C ARG A 499 27.86 1.76 51.99
N LYS A 500 27.07 0.67 52.00
CA LYS A 500 27.32 -0.50 52.87
C LYS A 500 28.57 -1.31 52.50
N ALA A 501 28.96 -1.35 51.22
CA ALA A 501 30.19 -1.99 50.77
C ALA A 501 31.44 -1.17 51.10
N VAL A 502 31.36 0.17 50.95
CA VAL A 502 32.42 1.13 51.33
C VAL A 502 32.64 1.16 52.85
N LEU A 503 31.58 0.98 53.65
CA LEU A 503 31.70 0.80 55.11
C LEU A 503 32.35 -0.54 55.52
N ARG A 504 32.48 -1.52 54.62
CA ARG A 504 33.12 -2.82 54.88
C ARG A 504 34.56 -2.93 54.35
N GLN A 505 35.05 -1.98 53.56
CA GLN A 505 36.44 -1.93 53.13
C GLN A 505 36.98 -0.51 53.28
N SER A 506 37.77 -0.30 54.33
CA SER A 506 38.57 0.92 54.48
C SER A 506 39.63 0.97 53.39
N LYS A 507 39.67 2.11 52.68
CA LYS A 507 40.57 2.47 51.56
C LYS A 507 40.23 1.82 50.22
N PHE A 508 39.47 2.53 49.40
CA PHE A 508 39.96 2.89 48.07
C PHE A 508 39.25 4.15 47.52
N SER A 509 40.01 4.87 46.73
CA SER A 509 39.87 6.25 46.26
C SER A 509 38.68 6.53 45.34
N GLU A 510 38.26 7.80 45.37
CA GLU A 510 37.42 8.45 44.37
C GLU A 510 38.00 8.29 42.97
N LYS A 511 37.35 7.50 42.12
CA LYS A 511 37.34 7.77 40.68
C LYS A 511 36.20 7.06 39.96
N ILE A 512 35.55 7.84 39.10
CA ILE A 512 34.67 7.48 37.98
C ILE A 512 33.19 7.30 38.33
N LEU A 513 32.47 8.43 38.32
CA LEU A 513 31.07 8.51 37.91
C LEU A 513 30.99 8.02 36.44
N ASN A 514 30.56 6.77 36.23
CA ASN A 514 30.05 6.39 34.91
C ASN A 514 28.64 6.92 34.78
N LYS A 515 28.51 7.90 33.88
CA LYS A 515 27.35 8.73 33.58
C LYS A 515 26.35 8.02 32.64
N ASP A 516 26.17 6.71 32.81
CA ASP A 516 25.12 5.92 32.13
C ASP A 516 23.93 5.66 33.08
N THR A 517 23.77 6.51 34.08
CA THR A 517 22.72 6.43 35.10
C THR A 517 21.37 6.69 34.46
N LEU A 518 20.56 5.63 34.38
CA LEU A 518 19.09 5.62 34.27
C LEU A 518 18.49 7.04 34.38
N ASN A 519 18.12 7.65 33.26
CA ASN A 519 17.80 9.09 33.16
C ASN A 519 16.41 9.41 33.77
N TRP A 520 16.23 9.13 35.07
CA TRP A 520 14.95 9.28 35.78
C TRP A 520 14.43 10.72 35.80
N ASN A 521 15.34 11.70 35.79
CA ASN A 521 15.03 13.12 35.65
C ASN A 521 14.24 13.42 34.37
N ASP A 522 14.69 12.93 33.21
CA ASP A 522 14.02 13.14 31.91
C ASP A 522 12.57 12.64 31.94
N TYR A 523 12.35 11.46 32.54
CA TYR A 523 11.01 10.91 32.66
C TYR A 523 10.09 11.79 33.52
N LEU A 524 10.57 12.28 34.67
CA LEU A 524 9.77 13.13 35.56
C LEU A 524 9.54 14.54 34.99
N GLU A 525 10.55 15.15 34.37
CA GLU A 525 10.42 16.45 33.70
C GLU A 525 9.41 16.40 32.56
N ARG A 526 9.46 15.35 31.74
CA ARG A 526 8.46 15.13 30.67
C ARG A 526 7.07 14.88 31.21
N PHE A 527 6.94 14.14 32.31
CA PHE A 527 5.67 13.95 33.01
C PHE A 527 5.09 15.30 33.47
N LEU A 528 5.88 16.13 34.15
CA LEU A 528 5.47 17.44 34.64
C LEU A 528 5.12 18.42 33.51
N LYS A 529 5.85 18.36 32.39
CA LYS A 529 5.54 19.16 31.19
C LYS A 529 4.19 18.79 30.58
N LEU A 530 3.84 17.51 30.56
CA LEU A 530 2.58 17.02 29.98
C LEU A 530 1.39 17.17 30.93
N ALA A 531 1.62 17.04 32.25
CA ALA A 531 0.57 17.05 33.26
C ALA A 531 1.01 17.79 34.54
N PRO A 532 1.21 19.11 34.50
CA PRO A 532 1.73 19.88 35.64
C PRO A 532 0.77 19.88 36.84
N ASN A 533 -0.54 19.72 36.60
CA ASN A 533 -1.57 19.70 37.63
C ASN A 533 -1.98 18.29 38.08
N HIS A 534 -1.19 17.26 37.74
CA HIS A 534 -1.49 15.89 38.16
C HIS A 534 -1.32 15.73 39.68
N GLU A 535 -2.11 14.86 40.33
CA GLU A 535 -2.03 14.59 41.77
C GLU A 535 -0.66 14.10 42.28
N LYS A 536 0.22 13.66 41.35
CA LYS A 536 1.58 13.19 41.66
C LYS A 536 2.66 14.20 41.29
N ALA A 537 2.31 15.37 40.76
CA ALA A 537 3.27 16.41 40.38
C ALA A 537 4.09 16.90 41.57
N GLN A 538 3.46 17.07 42.73
CA GLN A 538 4.16 17.44 43.97
C GLN A 538 5.24 16.43 44.36
N ILE A 539 4.95 15.13 44.24
CA ILE A 539 5.91 14.06 44.54
C ILE A 539 7.04 14.05 43.51
N ALA A 540 6.73 14.21 42.22
CA ALA A 540 7.76 14.30 41.18
C ALA A 540 8.71 15.48 41.42
N ASN A 541 8.19 16.66 41.79
CA ASN A 541 9.00 17.82 42.16
C ASN A 541 9.86 17.55 43.41
N GLN A 542 9.32 16.91 44.45
CA GLN A 542 10.10 16.54 45.65
C GLN A 542 11.29 15.64 45.30
N VAL A 543 11.10 14.67 44.39
CA VAL A 543 12.15 13.76 43.95
C VAL A 543 13.22 14.51 43.14
N LEU A 544 12.82 15.39 42.21
CA LEU A 544 13.73 16.25 41.44
C LEU A 544 14.52 17.23 42.32
N GLU A 545 13.91 17.75 43.38
CA GLU A 545 14.53 18.64 44.37
C GLU A 545 15.43 17.90 45.39
N GLY A 546 15.54 16.57 45.29
CA GLY A 546 16.40 15.76 46.17
C GLY A 546 15.81 15.48 47.57
N LYS A 547 14.52 15.74 47.79
CA LYS A 547 13.82 15.54 49.08
C LYS A 547 13.46 14.07 49.35
N GLY A 548 13.72 13.17 48.40
CA GLY A 548 13.50 11.73 48.53
C GLY A 548 12.05 11.30 48.28
N LEU A 549 11.78 10.00 48.47
CA LEU A 549 10.46 9.41 48.29
C LEU A 549 9.69 9.23 49.61
N PRO A 550 8.34 9.32 49.60
CA PRO A 550 7.53 8.97 50.76
C PRO A 550 7.65 7.48 51.12
N LYS A 551 7.31 7.11 52.38
CA LYS A 551 7.43 5.73 52.91
C LYS A 551 6.70 4.67 52.07
N LYS A 552 5.61 5.03 51.39
CA LYS A 552 4.93 4.16 50.40
C LYS A 552 5.34 4.59 49.00
N VAL A 553 5.84 3.65 48.21
CA VAL A 553 6.23 3.87 46.81
C VAL A 553 5.00 4.34 46.01
N PRO A 554 4.98 5.60 45.52
CA PRO A 554 3.75 6.23 45.06
C PRO A 554 3.48 5.99 43.56
N LEU A 555 3.56 4.74 43.07
CA LEU A 555 3.38 4.38 41.65
C LEU A 555 1.90 4.37 41.21
N ILE A 556 1.66 4.57 39.91
CA ILE A 556 0.35 4.70 39.24
C ILE A 556 0.19 3.58 38.19
N PHE A 557 -0.30 2.39 38.55
CA PHE A 557 -0.44 1.25 37.62
C PHE A 557 -1.85 1.05 37.06
#